data_AF-A0A8K0PM06-F1
#
_entry.id   AF-A0A8K0PM06-F1
#
_cell.length_a   1.000
_cell.length_b   1.000
_cell.length_c   1.000
_cell.angle_alpha   90.00
_cell.angle_beta   90.00
_cell.angle_gamma   90.00
#
_symmetry.space_group_name_H-M   'P 1'
#
loop_
_entity.id
_entity.type
_entity.pdbx_description
1 polymer ?
#
loop_
_entity_poly.entity_id
_entity_poly.type
_entity_poly.pdbx_seq_one_letter_code
_entity_poly.pdbx_strand_id
1 'polypeptide(L)'
;MANATFASGLPPLPAYEIRPQPDLLPFISDFWLSLIATHIAYWVVSLIFHVIDVYDLFPQYRLHTPEEISQRNLASRYEVARDVVLQQIIQTGMSAFLSLTDPVATIGQEDYDVAVWATRVRLAQRALPSVLGTLGLNAAAISKNMAASYPLLAGALAGGHYPFLTTTLDDVTGAAVPAFAAWELAVAKAIYWLIIPGIQFWLATVFLDTWQYFWHRAMHINKWMYTHWHSRHHRLYVPYAYGALYNHPIEGFLLDTLGAGAAYKASMLSPRLGLLFFVFSTVKTVDDHCGYALPWDPMQHITSNNAAYHDIHHQSWGIKTNFSQPFFTVWDRVLGTKWKGDTSLKYERTRTAATKKAEKKAVGESSSISSSVANGSAVPRTNGTVKTK
;
A
#
# COMPACT_ATOMS: atom_id res chain seq x y z
N MET A 1 -13.61 -33.79 21.27
CA MET A 1 -14.65 -33.58 22.31
C MET A 1 -16.00 -33.48 21.62
N ALA A 2 -16.89 -34.42 21.91
CA ALA A 2 -18.27 -34.42 21.41
C ALA A 2 -19.06 -33.26 22.04
N ASN A 3 -19.82 -32.49 21.26
CA ASN A 3 -20.80 -31.55 21.82
C ASN A 3 -21.98 -31.21 20.87
N ALA A 4 -23.13 -31.79 21.21
CA ALA A 4 -24.42 -31.10 21.40
C ALA A 4 -25.06 -30.23 20.29
N THR A 5 -24.84 -30.49 18.99
CA THR A 5 -25.52 -29.72 17.92
C THR A 5 -26.91 -30.22 17.54
N PHE A 6 -27.25 -31.48 17.85
CA PHE A 6 -28.52 -32.11 17.41
C PHE A 6 -29.79 -31.47 17.99
N ALA A 7 -29.73 -30.75 19.11
CA ALA A 7 -30.91 -30.18 19.77
C ALA A 7 -31.42 -28.85 19.15
N SER A 8 -30.67 -28.23 18.23
CA SER A 8 -30.92 -26.85 17.79
C SER A 8 -31.53 -26.67 16.39
N GLY A 9 -31.72 -27.77 15.65
CA GLY A 9 -32.16 -27.75 14.25
C GLY A 9 -31.16 -27.11 13.26
N LEU A 10 -29.92 -26.86 13.71
CA LEU A 10 -28.85 -26.29 12.90
C LEU A 10 -28.01 -27.42 12.26
N PRO A 11 -27.45 -27.20 11.06
CA PRO A 11 -26.49 -28.12 10.48
C PRO A 11 -25.27 -28.30 11.40
N PRO A 12 -24.74 -29.54 11.56
CA PRO A 12 -23.55 -29.77 12.36
C PRO A 12 -22.32 -29.15 11.71
N LEU A 13 -21.34 -28.77 12.53
CA LEU A 13 -20.05 -28.27 12.03
C LEU A 13 -19.17 -29.44 11.56
N PRO A 14 -18.47 -29.30 10.43
CA PRO A 14 -17.60 -30.36 9.92
C PRO A 14 -16.40 -30.57 10.86
N ALA A 15 -15.89 -31.80 10.94
CA ALA A 15 -14.63 -32.06 11.60
C ALA A 15 -13.47 -31.42 10.80
N TYR A 16 -12.38 -31.07 11.48
CA TYR A 16 -11.20 -30.48 10.86
C TYR A 16 -9.92 -30.99 11.51
N GLU A 17 -8.82 -30.91 10.77
CA GLU A 17 -7.48 -31.18 11.27
C GLU A 17 -6.57 -30.01 10.89
N ILE A 18 -5.87 -29.46 11.88
CA ILE A 18 -4.97 -28.32 11.68
C ILE A 18 -3.60 -28.85 11.30
N ARG A 19 -3.03 -28.28 10.23
CA ARG A 19 -1.64 -28.53 9.82
C ARG A 19 -0.93 -27.22 9.47
N PRO A 20 0.41 -27.16 9.58
CA PRO A 20 1.17 -26.01 9.12
C PRO A 20 0.87 -25.67 7.66
N GLN A 21 0.72 -24.38 7.37
CA GLN A 21 0.54 -23.90 6.02
C GLN A 21 1.83 -24.14 5.22
N PRO A 22 1.79 -24.79 4.05
CA PRO A 22 2.95 -24.93 3.19
C PRO A 22 3.33 -23.57 2.59
N ASP A 23 4.60 -23.36 2.26
CA ASP A 23 5.09 -22.13 1.64
C ASP A 23 4.30 -21.73 0.38
N LEU A 24 4.17 -20.43 0.13
CA LEU A 24 3.41 -19.88 -0.99
C LEU A 24 4.06 -20.22 -2.33
N LEU A 25 5.40 -20.22 -2.36
CA LEU A 25 6.22 -20.51 -3.53
C LEU A 25 7.06 -21.75 -3.26
N PRO A 26 7.15 -22.70 -4.21
CA PRO A 26 7.85 -23.97 -3.97
C PRO A 26 9.38 -23.83 -3.84
N PHE A 27 9.94 -22.67 -4.18
CA PHE A 27 11.39 -22.42 -4.22
C PHE A 27 11.91 -21.45 -3.16
N ILE A 28 11.03 -20.87 -2.34
CA ILE A 28 11.41 -19.94 -1.28
C ILE A 28 10.41 -20.03 -0.13
N SER A 29 10.90 -20.12 1.10
CA SER A 29 10.01 -20.16 2.25
C SER A 29 9.29 -18.83 2.46
N ASP A 30 8.11 -18.86 3.08
CA ASP A 30 7.33 -17.65 3.39
C ASP A 30 8.14 -16.67 4.26
N PHE A 31 9.05 -17.19 5.11
CA PHE A 31 10.01 -16.40 5.86
C PHE A 31 10.95 -15.61 4.95
N TRP A 32 11.67 -16.26 4.04
CA TRP A 32 12.59 -15.54 3.17
C TRP A 32 11.87 -14.63 2.18
N LEU A 33 10.69 -15.04 1.73
CA LEU A 33 9.83 -14.23 0.86
C LEU A 33 9.41 -12.93 1.55
N SER A 34 9.01 -12.97 2.83
CA SER A 34 8.61 -11.77 3.58
C SER A 34 9.77 -10.78 3.80
N LEU A 35 11.01 -11.26 3.80
CA LEU A 35 12.20 -10.44 3.98
C LEU A 35 12.62 -9.68 2.72
N ILE A 36 12.26 -10.18 1.52
CA ILE A 36 12.78 -9.65 0.25
C ILE A 36 11.70 -9.10 -0.70
N ALA A 37 10.45 -9.56 -0.60
CA ALA A 37 9.42 -9.23 -1.61
C ALA A 37 9.13 -7.72 -1.69
N THR A 38 9.02 -7.06 -0.55
CA THR A 38 8.82 -5.60 -0.47
C THR A 38 9.95 -4.85 -1.16
N HIS A 39 11.19 -5.28 -0.95
CA HIS A 39 12.39 -4.66 -1.53
C HIS A 39 12.49 -4.90 -3.04
N ILE A 40 12.16 -6.10 -3.49
CA ILE A 40 12.07 -6.42 -4.92
C ILE A 40 11.02 -5.53 -5.56
N ALA A 41 9.82 -5.42 -4.98
CA ALA A 41 8.76 -4.56 -5.49
C ALA A 41 9.18 -3.09 -5.54
N TYR A 42 9.82 -2.58 -4.48
CA TYR A 42 10.36 -1.23 -4.42
C TYR A 42 11.30 -0.95 -5.59
N TRP A 43 12.31 -1.80 -5.80
CA TRP A 43 13.29 -1.59 -6.86
C TRP A 43 12.72 -1.80 -8.26
N VAL A 44 11.85 -2.79 -8.45
CA VAL A 44 11.19 -3.03 -9.75
C VAL A 44 10.39 -1.79 -10.18
N VAL A 45 9.51 -1.28 -9.32
CA VAL A 45 8.69 -0.10 -9.64
C VAL A 45 9.57 1.14 -9.79
N SER A 46 10.55 1.32 -8.90
CA SER A 46 11.47 2.44 -8.98
C SER A 46 12.27 2.46 -10.29
N LEU A 47 12.74 1.30 -10.75
CA LEU A 47 13.51 1.18 -11.97
C LEU A 47 12.63 1.38 -13.22
N ILE A 48 11.36 0.98 -13.19
CA ILE A 48 10.41 1.30 -14.27
C ILE A 48 10.31 2.82 -14.44
N PHE A 49 10.08 3.57 -13.37
CA PHE A 49 10.04 5.04 -13.44
C PHE A 49 11.40 5.64 -13.77
N HIS A 50 12.50 5.03 -13.32
CA HIS A 50 13.84 5.47 -13.71
C HIS A 50 14.09 5.33 -15.21
N VAL A 51 13.64 4.23 -15.82
CA VAL A 51 13.71 4.02 -17.27
C VAL A 51 12.84 5.04 -18.01
N ILE A 52 11.61 5.29 -17.53
CA ILE A 52 10.74 6.35 -18.09
C ILE A 52 11.46 7.71 -18.06
N ASP A 53 12.16 8.01 -16.98
CA ASP A 53 12.87 9.27 -16.81
C ASP A 53 14.10 9.40 -17.70
N VAL A 54 14.98 8.39 -17.72
CA VAL A 54 16.23 8.41 -18.48
C VAL A 54 15.98 8.44 -19.99
N TYR A 55 14.97 7.73 -20.48
CA TYR A 55 14.63 7.68 -21.90
C TYR A 55 13.60 8.73 -22.33
N ASP A 56 13.15 9.60 -21.40
CA ASP A 56 12.18 10.66 -21.67
C ASP A 56 10.91 10.14 -22.38
N LEU A 57 10.35 9.03 -21.90
CA LEU A 57 9.26 8.34 -22.62
C LEU A 57 7.92 9.10 -22.58
N PHE A 58 7.68 9.87 -21.51
CA PHE A 58 6.41 10.54 -21.25
C PHE A 58 6.57 11.99 -20.72
N PRO A 59 7.30 12.87 -21.43
CA PRO A 59 7.63 14.21 -20.95
C PRO A 59 6.39 15.07 -20.67
N GLN A 60 5.29 14.85 -21.38
CA GLN A 60 4.03 15.58 -21.21
C GLN A 60 3.35 15.35 -19.85
N TYR A 61 3.70 14.27 -19.15
CA TYR A 61 3.16 13.91 -17.83
C TYR A 61 4.17 14.13 -16.70
N ARG A 62 5.39 14.57 -17.02
CA ARG A 62 6.45 14.84 -16.03
C ARG A 62 6.14 16.15 -15.29
N LEU A 63 6.27 16.13 -13.97
CA LEU A 63 5.99 17.31 -13.12
C LEU A 63 7.07 18.39 -13.25
N HIS A 64 8.34 17.97 -13.33
CA HIS A 64 9.50 18.86 -13.35
C HIS A 64 10.45 18.52 -14.51
N THR A 65 11.16 19.51 -15.03
CA THR A 65 12.17 19.29 -16.09
C THR A 65 13.43 18.61 -15.55
N PRO A 66 14.23 17.91 -16.40
CA PRO A 66 15.52 17.35 -15.99
C PRO A 66 16.50 18.40 -15.42
N GLU A 67 16.43 19.64 -15.90
CA GLU A 67 17.18 20.77 -15.38
C GLU A 67 16.76 21.10 -13.94
N GLU A 68 15.46 21.10 -13.65
CA GLU A 68 14.97 21.30 -12.28
C GLU A 68 15.45 20.18 -11.34
N ILE A 69 15.38 18.91 -11.78
CA ILE A 69 15.84 17.75 -11.00
C ILE A 69 17.33 17.90 -10.64
N SER A 70 18.17 18.19 -11.63
CA SER A 70 19.62 18.28 -11.45
C SER A 70 20.07 19.51 -10.66
N GLN A 71 19.31 20.61 -10.72
CA GLN A 71 19.71 21.88 -10.10
C GLN A 71 19.15 22.09 -8.70
N ARG A 72 18.03 21.46 -8.34
CA ARG A 72 17.31 21.72 -7.08
C ARG A 72 17.55 20.66 -6.01
N ASN A 73 17.82 19.42 -6.40
CA ASN A 73 18.10 18.35 -5.45
C ASN A 73 19.48 18.54 -4.83
N LEU A 74 19.54 18.49 -3.49
CA LEU A 74 20.74 18.72 -2.69
C LEU A 74 21.42 17.40 -2.26
N ALA A 75 20.87 16.26 -2.65
CA ALA A 75 21.43 14.94 -2.41
C ALA A 75 21.87 14.30 -3.72
N SER A 76 23.06 13.71 -3.74
CA SER A 76 23.52 12.93 -4.88
C SER A 76 22.73 11.62 -4.99
N ARG A 77 22.63 11.06 -6.20
CA ARG A 77 21.98 9.76 -6.43
C ARG A 77 22.63 8.63 -5.63
N TYR A 78 23.94 8.69 -5.39
CA TYR A 78 24.66 7.73 -4.55
C TYR A 78 24.27 7.83 -3.07
N GLU A 79 24.21 9.05 -2.51
CA GLU A 79 23.74 9.25 -1.13
C GLU A 79 22.32 8.69 -0.96
N VAL A 80 21.45 8.93 -1.94
CA VAL A 80 20.08 8.43 -1.93
C VAL A 80 20.04 6.91 -1.96
N ALA A 81 20.71 6.27 -2.92
CA ALA A 81 20.74 4.81 -3.04
C ALA A 81 21.31 4.14 -1.78
N ARG A 82 22.40 4.69 -1.22
CA ARG A 82 22.99 4.18 0.04
C ARG A 82 21.99 4.23 1.19
N ASP A 83 21.33 5.36 1.38
CA ASP A 83 20.41 5.53 2.51
C ASP A 83 19.15 4.68 2.36
N VAL A 84 18.65 4.50 1.13
CA VAL A 84 17.55 3.56 0.83
C VAL A 84 17.95 2.14 1.22
N VAL A 85 19.17 1.69 0.89
CA VAL A 85 19.68 0.38 1.31
C VAL A 85 19.76 0.27 2.83
N LEU A 86 20.19 1.33 3.53
CA LEU A 86 20.19 1.35 5.00
C LEU A 86 18.77 1.20 5.59
N GLN A 87 17.78 1.89 5.03
CA GLN A 87 16.38 1.72 5.45
C GLN A 87 15.87 0.32 5.18
N GLN A 88 16.23 -0.23 4.02
CA GLN A 88 15.87 -1.59 3.64
C GLN A 88 16.46 -2.65 4.58
N ILE A 89 17.68 -2.46 5.10
CA ILE A 89 18.26 -3.33 6.15
C ILE A 89 17.42 -3.28 7.43
N ILE A 90 16.99 -2.08 7.85
CA ILE A 90 16.11 -1.91 9.03
C ILE A 90 14.76 -2.61 8.80
N GLN A 91 14.16 -2.42 7.62
CA GLN A 91 12.90 -3.07 7.23
C GLN A 91 13.03 -4.60 7.19
N THR A 92 14.13 -5.15 6.68
CA THR A 92 14.40 -6.60 6.69
C THR A 92 14.49 -7.12 8.12
N GLY A 93 15.18 -6.39 9.02
CA GLY A 93 15.25 -6.74 10.44
C GLY A 93 13.86 -6.76 11.10
N MET A 94 13.03 -5.77 10.82
CA MET A 94 11.65 -5.73 11.32
C MET A 94 10.79 -6.85 10.72
N SER A 95 10.92 -7.15 9.43
CA SER A 95 10.19 -8.25 8.77
C SER A 95 10.56 -9.60 9.39
N ALA A 96 11.84 -9.82 9.70
CA ALA A 96 12.28 -10.99 10.44
C ALA A 96 11.69 -11.04 11.85
N PHE A 97 11.73 -9.93 12.58
CA PHE A 97 11.12 -9.84 13.91
C PHE A 97 9.61 -10.15 13.88
N LEU A 98 8.86 -9.59 12.94
CA LEU A 98 7.43 -9.87 12.77
C LEU A 98 7.20 -11.35 12.45
N SER A 99 7.92 -11.89 11.47
CA SER A 99 7.79 -13.28 11.03
C SER A 99 8.12 -14.29 12.13
N LEU A 100 9.11 -13.99 12.98
CA LEU A 100 9.51 -14.85 14.11
C LEU A 100 8.58 -14.74 15.32
N THR A 101 7.81 -13.65 15.44
CA THR A 101 6.88 -13.42 16.54
C THR A 101 5.43 -13.77 16.19
N ASP A 102 5.14 -13.96 14.91
CA ASP A 102 3.84 -14.45 14.47
C ASP A 102 3.66 -15.93 14.80
N PRO A 103 2.43 -16.35 15.16
CA PRO A 103 2.12 -17.75 15.27
C PRO A 103 2.31 -18.43 13.90
N VAL A 104 2.73 -19.70 13.93
CA VAL A 104 2.83 -20.51 12.72
C VAL A 104 1.48 -20.51 12.01
N ALA A 105 1.47 -20.08 10.75
CA ALA A 105 0.26 -20.09 9.94
C ALA A 105 -0.18 -21.54 9.72
N THR A 106 -1.48 -21.80 9.88
CA THR A 106 -2.06 -23.13 9.76
C THR A 106 -3.24 -23.14 8.80
N ILE A 107 -3.54 -24.31 8.25
CA ILE A 107 -4.64 -24.59 7.34
C ILE A 107 -5.41 -25.82 7.80
N GLY A 108 -6.57 -26.07 7.18
CA GLY A 108 -7.40 -27.26 7.38
C GLY A 108 -8.68 -27.02 8.18
N GLN A 109 -8.87 -25.81 8.73
CA GLN A 109 -10.08 -25.41 9.46
C GLN A 109 -11.04 -24.54 8.63
N GLU A 110 -10.78 -24.34 7.33
CA GLU A 110 -11.50 -23.38 6.50
C GLU A 110 -12.98 -23.74 6.36
N ASP A 111 -13.31 -25.00 6.10
CA ASP A 111 -14.70 -25.47 5.98
C ASP A 111 -15.44 -25.37 7.31
N TYR A 112 -14.74 -25.59 8.43
CA TYR A 112 -15.29 -25.39 9.77
C TYR A 112 -15.60 -23.91 10.02
N ASP A 113 -14.65 -23.00 9.76
CA ASP A 113 -14.85 -21.56 9.94
C ASP A 113 -15.96 -21.00 9.04
N VAL A 114 -16.05 -21.48 7.80
CA VAL A 114 -17.15 -21.16 6.88
C VAL A 114 -18.48 -21.68 7.43
N ALA A 115 -18.54 -22.90 7.97
CA ALA A 115 -19.75 -23.44 8.58
C ALA A 115 -20.17 -22.68 9.85
N VAL A 116 -19.20 -22.17 10.63
CA VAL A 116 -19.47 -21.26 11.76
C VAL A 116 -20.14 -19.97 11.27
N TRP A 117 -19.65 -19.38 10.17
CA TRP A 117 -20.29 -18.22 9.56
C TRP A 117 -21.66 -18.53 8.97
N ALA A 118 -21.84 -19.68 8.33
CA ALA A 118 -23.14 -20.11 7.82
C ALA A 118 -24.16 -20.31 8.98
N THR A 119 -23.68 -20.81 10.13
CA THR A 119 -24.48 -20.89 11.36
C THR A 119 -24.92 -19.50 11.82
N ARG A 120 -24.00 -18.51 11.83
CA ARG A 120 -24.32 -17.12 12.18
C ARG A 120 -25.32 -16.50 11.20
N VAL A 121 -25.19 -16.76 9.91
CA VAL A 121 -26.15 -16.33 8.87
C VAL A 121 -27.54 -16.93 9.13
N ARG A 122 -27.61 -18.24 9.37
CA ARG A 122 -28.85 -18.95 9.71
C ARG A 122 -29.49 -18.41 10.99
N LEU A 123 -28.70 -18.11 12.01
CA LEU A 123 -29.18 -17.51 13.26
C LEU A 123 -29.68 -16.08 13.04
N ALA A 124 -28.96 -15.25 12.28
CA ALA A 124 -29.40 -13.90 11.93
C ALA A 124 -30.71 -13.91 11.14
N GLN A 125 -30.89 -14.91 10.26
CA GLN A 125 -32.12 -15.10 9.50
C GLN A 125 -33.36 -15.31 10.38
N ARG A 126 -33.21 -15.83 11.61
CA ARG A 126 -34.34 -15.98 12.56
C ARG A 126 -35.00 -14.64 12.93
N ALA A 127 -34.31 -13.51 12.74
CA ALA A 127 -34.88 -12.19 12.96
C ALA A 127 -35.77 -11.72 11.78
N LEU A 128 -35.64 -12.31 10.59
CA LEU A 128 -36.34 -11.87 9.38
C LEU A 128 -37.87 -11.84 9.53
N PRO A 129 -38.55 -12.85 10.10
CA PRO A 129 -40.00 -12.79 10.30
C PRO A 129 -40.43 -11.60 11.17
N SER A 130 -39.68 -11.33 12.24
CA SER A 130 -39.96 -10.21 13.15
C SER A 130 -39.74 -8.87 12.47
N VAL A 131 -38.66 -8.72 11.69
CA VAL A 131 -38.36 -7.50 10.93
C VAL A 131 -39.42 -7.25 9.86
N LEU A 132 -39.88 -8.27 9.15
CA LEU A 132 -40.97 -8.13 8.19
C LEU A 132 -42.29 -7.77 8.89
N GLY A 133 -42.52 -8.32 10.09
CA GLY A 133 -43.67 -7.98 10.93
C GLY A 133 -43.74 -6.49 11.29
N THR A 134 -42.61 -5.82 11.56
CA THR A 134 -42.60 -4.36 11.82
C THR A 134 -42.96 -3.54 10.59
N LEU A 135 -42.85 -4.11 9.39
CA LEU A 135 -43.28 -3.52 8.13
C LEU A 135 -44.72 -3.91 7.75
N GLY A 136 -45.45 -4.60 8.63
CA GLY A 136 -46.82 -5.06 8.38
C GLY A 136 -46.91 -6.32 7.51
N LEU A 137 -45.78 -7.00 7.25
CA LEU A 137 -45.74 -8.20 6.42
C LEU A 137 -45.81 -9.47 7.27
N ASN A 138 -46.78 -10.34 6.99
CA ASN A 138 -46.88 -11.65 7.64
C ASN A 138 -45.97 -12.67 6.95
N ALA A 139 -44.71 -12.73 7.39
CA ALA A 139 -43.70 -13.62 6.82
C ALA A 139 -44.10 -15.11 6.83
N ALA A 140 -44.82 -15.57 7.86
CA ALA A 140 -45.30 -16.95 7.95
C ALA A 140 -46.36 -17.27 6.88
N ALA A 141 -47.30 -16.35 6.64
CA ALA A 141 -48.30 -16.50 5.59
C ALA A 141 -47.65 -16.48 4.19
N ILE A 142 -46.71 -15.57 3.95
CA ILE A 142 -45.97 -15.49 2.67
C ILE A 142 -45.15 -16.77 2.46
N SER A 143 -44.41 -17.21 3.50
CA SER A 143 -43.63 -18.45 3.47
C SER A 143 -44.50 -19.65 3.08
N LYS A 144 -45.66 -19.82 3.73
CA LYS A 144 -46.60 -20.91 3.42
C LYS A 144 -47.07 -20.89 1.97
N ASN A 145 -47.41 -19.71 1.43
CA ASN A 145 -47.87 -19.57 0.06
C ASN A 145 -46.76 -19.86 -0.98
N MET A 146 -45.51 -19.61 -0.62
CA MET A 146 -44.36 -19.82 -1.51
C MET A 146 -43.74 -21.21 -1.39
N ALA A 147 -44.09 -22.01 -0.38
CA ALA A 147 -43.41 -23.26 -0.06
C ALA A 147 -43.38 -24.28 -1.20
N ALA A 148 -44.43 -24.34 -2.03
CA ALA A 148 -44.50 -25.27 -3.15
C ALA A 148 -43.65 -24.85 -4.35
N SER A 149 -43.67 -23.55 -4.70
CA SER A 149 -42.99 -23.04 -5.90
C SER A 149 -41.56 -22.56 -5.64
N TYR A 150 -41.29 -22.08 -4.42
CA TYR A 150 -40.02 -21.46 -4.02
C TYR A 150 -39.62 -21.92 -2.60
N PRO A 151 -39.32 -23.22 -2.40
CA PRO A 151 -39.09 -23.80 -1.07
C PRO A 151 -37.91 -23.16 -0.32
N LEU A 152 -36.85 -22.73 -1.02
CA LEU A 152 -35.73 -22.00 -0.41
C LEU A 152 -36.14 -20.60 0.07
N LEU A 153 -36.94 -19.87 -0.70
CA LEU A 153 -37.41 -18.56 -0.27
C LEU A 153 -38.43 -18.68 0.88
N ALA A 154 -39.28 -19.70 0.83
CA ALA A 154 -40.18 -20.02 1.92
C ALA A 154 -39.43 -20.33 3.22
N GLY A 155 -38.39 -21.17 3.17
CA GLY A 155 -37.55 -21.46 4.34
C GLY A 155 -36.82 -20.22 4.87
N ALA A 156 -36.38 -19.34 3.97
CA ALA A 156 -35.78 -18.08 4.34
C ALA A 156 -36.74 -17.17 5.11
N LEU A 157 -37.94 -16.98 4.56
CA LEU A 157 -39.04 -16.21 5.19
C LEU A 157 -39.54 -16.84 6.49
N ALA A 158 -39.38 -18.15 6.66
CA ALA A 158 -39.66 -18.87 7.90
C ALA A 158 -38.54 -18.76 8.94
N GLY A 159 -37.60 -17.83 8.78
CA GLY A 159 -36.51 -17.62 9.73
C GLY A 159 -35.39 -18.66 9.63
N GLY A 160 -35.19 -19.22 8.43
CA GLY A 160 -34.15 -20.22 8.17
C GLY A 160 -34.56 -21.66 8.51
N HIS A 161 -35.86 -21.93 8.52
CA HIS A 161 -36.38 -23.28 8.70
C HIS A 161 -36.52 -23.99 7.36
N TYR A 162 -35.59 -24.91 7.07
CA TYR A 162 -35.55 -25.68 5.82
C TYR A 162 -35.72 -27.18 6.11
N PRO A 163 -36.96 -27.68 6.25
CA PRO A 163 -37.20 -29.07 6.66
C PRO A 163 -36.78 -30.09 5.60
N PHE A 164 -36.59 -29.66 4.36
CA PHE A 164 -36.18 -30.48 3.22
C PHE A 164 -34.66 -30.47 2.96
N LEU A 165 -33.90 -29.60 3.64
CA LEU A 165 -32.45 -29.54 3.48
C LEU A 165 -31.79 -30.41 4.52
N THR A 166 -31.41 -31.62 4.11
CA THR A 166 -30.67 -32.57 4.94
C THR A 166 -29.47 -33.14 4.21
N THR A 167 -28.44 -33.56 4.96
CA THR A 167 -27.27 -34.30 4.47
C THR A 167 -27.05 -35.53 5.36
N THR A 168 -26.29 -36.51 4.90
CA THR A 168 -25.85 -37.65 5.72
C THR A 168 -24.55 -37.27 6.44
N LEU A 169 -24.46 -37.59 7.74
CA LEU A 169 -23.28 -37.26 8.56
C LEU A 169 -22.19 -38.34 8.50
N ASP A 170 -22.57 -39.59 8.27
CA ASP A 170 -21.68 -40.75 8.18
C ASP A 170 -22.36 -41.86 7.36
N ASP A 171 -21.61 -42.49 6.45
CA ASP A 171 -22.06 -43.59 5.59
C ASP A 171 -22.41 -44.86 6.41
N VAL A 172 -21.95 -44.94 7.66
CA VAL A 172 -22.19 -46.10 8.54
C VAL A 172 -23.58 -46.07 9.19
N THR A 173 -24.10 -44.89 9.56
CA THR A 173 -25.39 -44.78 10.27
C THR A 173 -26.54 -44.31 9.38
N GLY A 174 -26.24 -43.67 8.23
CA GLY A 174 -27.24 -43.17 7.29
C GLY A 174 -28.17 -42.08 7.88
N ALA A 175 -27.85 -41.54 9.07
CA ALA A 175 -28.71 -40.58 9.73
C ALA A 175 -28.71 -39.23 8.99
N ALA A 176 -29.89 -38.77 8.60
CA ALA A 176 -30.09 -37.47 7.97
C ALA A 176 -30.02 -36.35 9.02
N VAL A 177 -29.15 -35.37 8.79
CA VAL A 177 -28.97 -34.17 9.62
C VAL A 177 -29.31 -32.92 8.81
N PRO A 178 -29.70 -31.80 9.43
CA PRO A 178 -29.95 -30.55 8.70
C PRO A 178 -28.74 -30.11 7.88
N ALA A 179 -28.99 -29.49 6.71
CA ALA A 179 -27.96 -28.92 5.84
C ALA A 179 -28.12 -27.41 5.67
N PHE A 180 -27.02 -26.73 5.34
CA PHE A 180 -27.06 -25.33 4.94
C PHE A 180 -27.61 -25.19 3.52
N ALA A 181 -28.36 -24.12 3.27
CA ALA A 181 -28.73 -23.75 1.92
C ALA A 181 -27.47 -23.24 1.17
N ALA A 182 -27.41 -23.45 -0.14
CA ALA A 182 -26.27 -23.03 -0.95
C ALA A 182 -25.97 -21.53 -0.84
N TRP A 183 -27.00 -20.69 -0.73
CA TRP A 183 -26.83 -19.24 -0.56
C TRP A 183 -26.26 -18.87 0.81
N GLU A 184 -26.56 -19.63 1.87
CA GLU A 184 -25.99 -19.41 3.21
C GLU A 184 -24.49 -19.69 3.21
N LEU A 185 -24.09 -20.79 2.56
CA LEU A 185 -22.69 -21.12 2.35
C LEU A 185 -21.99 -20.10 1.45
N ALA A 186 -22.65 -19.59 0.41
CA ALA A 186 -22.08 -18.55 -0.45
C ALA A 186 -21.83 -17.25 0.33
N VAL A 187 -22.79 -16.80 1.14
CA VAL A 187 -22.62 -15.63 2.01
C VAL A 187 -21.55 -15.88 3.06
N ALA A 188 -21.51 -17.05 3.69
CA ALA A 188 -20.49 -17.40 4.67
C ALA A 188 -19.08 -17.43 4.06
N LYS A 189 -18.92 -18.00 2.86
CA LYS A 189 -17.67 -17.97 2.10
C LYS A 189 -17.27 -16.54 1.74
N ALA A 190 -18.21 -15.69 1.33
CA ALA A 190 -17.93 -14.28 1.06
C ALA A 190 -17.49 -13.55 2.33
N ILE A 191 -18.12 -13.82 3.48
CA ILE A 191 -17.70 -13.24 4.77
C ILE A 191 -16.27 -13.66 5.11
N TYR A 192 -15.99 -14.96 5.04
CA TYR A 192 -14.71 -15.53 5.43
C TYR A 192 -13.56 -15.15 4.48
N TRP A 193 -13.74 -15.33 3.17
CA TRP A 193 -12.65 -15.17 2.19
C TRP A 193 -12.48 -13.74 1.66
N LEU A 194 -13.52 -12.91 1.73
CA LEU A 194 -13.49 -11.58 1.13
C LEU A 194 -13.70 -10.47 2.16
N ILE A 195 -14.79 -10.52 2.92
CA ILE A 195 -15.17 -9.40 3.79
C ILE A 195 -14.21 -9.27 4.96
N ILE A 196 -13.88 -10.35 5.67
CA ILE A 196 -12.94 -10.28 6.80
C ILE A 196 -11.55 -9.80 6.34
N PRO A 197 -10.87 -10.46 5.38
CA PRO A 197 -9.58 -9.97 4.87
C PRO A 197 -9.65 -8.54 4.34
N GLY A 198 -10.73 -8.19 3.64
CA GLY A 198 -10.94 -6.83 3.11
C GLY A 198 -11.06 -5.78 4.21
N ILE A 199 -11.82 -6.05 5.27
CA ILE A 199 -11.92 -5.17 6.45
C ILE A 199 -10.56 -5.06 7.14
N GLN A 200 -9.85 -6.17 7.33
CA GLN A 200 -8.53 -6.14 7.97
C GLN A 200 -7.54 -5.29 7.16
N PHE A 201 -7.49 -5.47 5.83
CA PHE A 201 -6.63 -4.69 4.95
C PHE A 201 -7.01 -3.20 4.98
N TRP A 202 -8.31 -2.88 4.97
CA TRP A 202 -8.79 -1.51 5.08
C TRP A 202 -8.42 -0.88 6.42
N LEU A 203 -8.57 -1.61 7.53
CA LEU A 203 -8.15 -1.14 8.86
C LEU A 203 -6.64 -0.87 8.91
N ALA A 204 -5.82 -1.73 8.30
CA ALA A 204 -4.37 -1.54 8.22
C ALA A 204 -4.02 -0.27 7.43
N THR A 205 -4.74 -0.04 6.32
CA THR A 205 -4.60 1.15 5.48
C THR A 205 -4.95 2.43 6.26
N VAL A 206 -6.09 2.44 6.95
CA VAL A 206 -6.52 3.57 7.78
C VAL A 206 -5.56 3.82 8.94
N PHE A 207 -5.07 2.77 9.58
CA PHE A 207 -4.09 2.87 10.65
C PHE A 207 -2.80 3.51 10.13
N LEU A 208 -2.26 3.03 9.02
CA LEU A 208 -1.00 3.54 8.46
C LEU A 208 -1.13 5.00 8.01
N ASP A 209 -2.20 5.36 7.31
CA ASP A 209 -2.48 6.76 6.92
C ASP A 209 -2.55 7.69 8.14
N THR A 210 -3.19 7.22 9.21
CA THR A 210 -3.29 7.98 10.47
C THR A 210 -1.93 8.14 11.13
N TRP A 211 -1.20 7.04 11.27
CA TRP A 211 0.13 7.02 11.86
C TRP A 211 1.08 7.97 11.11
N GLN A 212 1.16 7.80 9.80
CA GLN A 212 2.07 8.59 8.97
C GLN A 212 1.68 10.06 8.95
N TYR A 213 0.39 10.40 8.79
CA TYR A 213 -0.03 11.80 8.80
C TYR A 213 0.41 12.52 10.08
N PHE A 214 0.14 11.94 11.26
CA PHE A 214 0.41 12.63 12.52
C PHE A 214 1.92 12.77 12.79
N TRP A 215 2.71 11.73 12.52
CA TRP A 215 4.16 11.81 12.66
C TRP A 215 4.80 12.73 11.63
N HIS A 216 4.35 12.68 10.38
CA HIS A 216 4.86 13.53 9.31
C HIS A 216 4.57 15.00 9.60
N ARG A 217 3.33 15.32 9.99
CA ARG A 217 2.98 16.67 10.42
C ARG A 217 3.79 17.10 11.66
N ALA A 218 3.93 16.23 12.66
CA ALA A 218 4.74 16.54 13.84
C ALA A 218 6.18 16.89 13.47
N MET A 219 6.78 16.13 12.55
CA MET A 219 8.13 16.36 12.05
C MET A 219 8.29 17.68 11.29
N HIS A 220 7.24 18.18 10.64
CA HIS A 220 7.25 19.49 9.99
C HIS A 220 7.02 20.68 10.93
N ILE A 221 6.15 20.49 11.92
CA ILE A 221 5.75 21.57 12.83
C ILE A 221 6.77 21.74 13.95
N ASN A 222 7.34 20.64 14.45
CA ASN A 222 8.39 20.68 15.44
C ASN A 222 9.75 20.99 14.77
N LYS A 223 10.30 22.18 15.05
CA LYS A 223 11.57 22.63 14.47
C LYS A 223 12.72 21.64 14.70
N TRP A 224 12.81 21.04 15.88
CA TRP A 224 13.90 20.11 16.19
C TRP A 224 13.79 18.83 15.36
N MET A 225 12.59 18.26 15.25
CA MET A 225 12.36 17.05 14.44
C MET A 225 12.61 17.34 12.95
N TYR A 226 12.17 18.50 12.47
CA TYR A 226 12.43 18.92 11.09
C TYR A 226 13.94 19.01 10.81
N THR A 227 14.67 19.78 11.61
CA THR A 227 16.09 20.04 11.32
C THR A 227 16.98 18.81 11.46
N HIS A 228 16.66 17.88 12.36
CA HIS A 228 17.51 16.71 12.62
C HIS A 228 17.09 15.47 11.84
N TRP A 229 15.81 15.31 11.50
CA TRP A 229 15.31 14.12 10.84
C TRP A 229 14.78 14.47 9.44
N HIS A 230 13.66 15.18 9.38
CA HIS A 230 12.85 15.25 8.16
C HIS A 230 13.40 16.18 7.07
N SER A 231 14.24 17.15 7.42
CA SER A 231 14.93 18.01 6.45
C SER A 231 15.88 17.22 5.53
N ARG A 232 16.32 16.02 5.94
CA ARG A 232 17.10 15.11 5.07
C ARG A 232 16.26 14.69 3.87
N HIS A 233 15.01 14.28 4.11
CA HIS A 233 14.07 13.89 3.06
C HIS A 233 13.82 15.03 2.08
N HIS A 234 13.58 16.25 2.61
CA HIS A 234 13.40 17.48 1.82
C HIS A 234 14.67 18.02 1.14
N ARG A 235 15.81 17.31 1.19
CA ARG A 235 16.92 17.60 0.25
C ARG A 235 16.55 17.19 -1.18
N LEU A 236 15.52 16.36 -1.37
CA LEU A 236 14.94 16.00 -2.67
C LEU A 236 13.73 16.88 -3.02
N TYR A 237 13.97 18.17 -3.28
CA TYR A 237 12.93 19.13 -3.68
C TYR A 237 12.14 18.74 -4.93
N VAL A 238 12.74 17.96 -5.82
CA VAL A 238 12.09 17.35 -6.96
C VAL A 238 12.15 15.84 -6.76
N PRO A 239 11.08 15.24 -6.22
CA PRO A 239 11.01 13.80 -5.96
C PRO A 239 11.23 12.97 -7.21
N TYR A 240 11.80 11.79 -7.02
CA TYR A 240 11.89 10.74 -8.03
C TYR A 240 11.76 9.37 -7.36
N ALA A 241 11.33 8.37 -8.13
CA ALA A 241 10.81 7.10 -7.63
C ALA A 241 11.70 6.38 -6.58
N TYR A 242 12.96 6.09 -6.89
CA TYR A 242 13.85 5.41 -5.94
C TYR A 242 14.31 6.30 -4.77
N GLY A 243 13.96 7.59 -4.77
CA GLY A 243 14.20 8.51 -3.66
C GLY A 243 13.12 8.45 -2.58
N ALA A 244 12.07 7.63 -2.75
CA ALA A 244 10.93 7.59 -1.84
C ALA A 244 11.29 7.20 -0.40
N LEU A 245 12.29 6.33 -0.20
CA LEU A 245 12.81 5.97 1.13
C LEU A 245 14.08 6.76 1.52
N TYR A 246 14.35 7.89 0.87
CA TYR A 246 15.43 8.77 1.26
C TYR A 246 15.02 9.60 2.48
N ASN A 247 15.17 9.02 3.67
CA ASN A 247 14.86 9.68 4.93
C ASN A 247 15.91 9.35 5.99
N HIS A 248 15.86 10.05 7.12
CA HIS A 248 16.77 9.77 8.23
C HIS A 248 16.48 8.37 8.83
N PRO A 249 17.46 7.56 9.28
CA PRO A 249 17.24 6.23 9.86
C PRO A 249 16.13 6.16 10.91
N ILE A 250 16.15 7.09 11.87
CA ILE A 250 15.12 7.17 12.93
C ILE A 250 13.73 7.48 12.36
N GLU A 251 13.67 8.34 11.35
CA GLU A 251 12.42 8.71 10.70
C GLU A 251 11.84 7.55 9.92
N GLY A 252 12.63 6.92 9.03
CA GLY A 252 12.17 5.76 8.27
C GLY A 252 11.83 4.56 9.15
N PHE A 253 12.50 4.39 10.29
CA PHE A 253 12.07 3.42 11.28
C PHE A 253 10.71 3.80 11.89
N LEU A 254 10.54 5.03 12.37
CA LEU A 254 9.33 5.46 13.09
C LEU A 254 8.10 5.58 12.18
N LEU A 255 8.23 6.25 11.03
CA LEU A 255 7.14 6.49 10.09
C LEU A 255 6.79 5.26 9.26
N ASP A 256 7.80 4.65 8.63
CA ASP A 256 7.56 3.62 7.62
C ASP A 256 7.52 2.23 8.27
N THR A 257 8.62 1.86 8.93
CA THR A 257 8.83 0.47 9.38
C THR A 257 7.94 0.10 10.57
N LEU A 258 7.99 0.91 11.63
CA LEU A 258 7.19 0.71 12.83
C LEU A 258 5.71 0.99 12.56
N GLY A 259 5.40 2.03 11.77
CA GLY A 259 4.04 2.36 11.37
C GLY A 259 3.36 1.21 10.63
N ALA A 260 4.02 0.66 9.60
CA ALA A 260 3.50 -0.48 8.84
C ALA A 260 3.41 -1.75 9.70
N GLY A 261 4.42 -2.04 10.52
CA GLY A 261 4.40 -3.19 11.43
C GLY A 261 3.29 -3.11 12.49
N ALA A 262 3.04 -1.91 13.03
CA ALA A 262 1.94 -1.65 13.96
C ALA A 262 0.58 -1.81 13.26
N ALA A 263 0.42 -1.29 12.04
CA ALA A 263 -0.80 -1.46 11.25
C ALA A 263 -1.10 -2.94 10.98
N TYR A 264 -0.07 -3.72 10.64
CA TYR A 264 -0.13 -5.16 10.42
C TYR A 264 -0.68 -5.91 11.65
N LYS A 265 -0.09 -5.67 12.82
CA LYS A 265 -0.51 -6.32 14.08
C LYS A 265 -1.88 -5.84 14.54
N ALA A 266 -2.13 -4.53 14.53
CA ALA A 266 -3.38 -3.94 15.01
C ALA A 266 -4.60 -4.39 14.19
N SER A 267 -4.39 -4.71 12.92
CA SER A 267 -5.46 -5.14 12.01
C SER A 267 -5.58 -6.65 11.89
N MET A 268 -4.77 -7.40 12.65
CA MET A 268 -4.77 -8.87 12.67
C MET A 268 -4.58 -9.49 11.29
N LEU A 269 -3.74 -8.88 10.44
CA LEU A 269 -3.45 -9.45 9.12
C LEU A 269 -2.74 -10.80 9.30
N SER A 270 -3.08 -11.78 8.46
CA SER A 270 -2.26 -12.99 8.34
C SER A 270 -0.89 -12.64 7.73
N PRO A 271 0.17 -13.45 7.93
CA PRO A 271 1.49 -13.16 7.36
C PRO A 271 1.46 -12.90 5.85
N ARG A 272 0.66 -13.67 5.10
CA ARG A 272 0.49 -13.48 3.64
C ARG A 272 -0.27 -12.23 3.26
N LEU A 273 -1.31 -11.86 4.01
CA LEU A 273 -2.03 -10.61 3.77
C LEU A 273 -1.17 -9.40 4.17
N GLY A 274 -0.36 -9.55 5.22
CA GLY A 274 0.67 -8.59 5.63
C GLY A 274 1.72 -8.36 4.55
N LEU A 275 2.21 -9.44 3.92
CA LEU A 275 3.11 -9.34 2.77
C LEU A 275 2.52 -8.49 1.64
N LEU A 276 1.26 -8.75 1.26
CA LEU A 276 0.56 -7.95 0.26
C LEU A 276 0.41 -6.49 0.69
N PHE A 277 0.09 -6.25 1.96
CA PHE A 277 -0.04 -4.91 2.52
C PHE A 277 1.29 -4.13 2.48
N PHE A 278 2.42 -4.76 2.84
CA PHE A 278 3.73 -4.14 2.78
C PHE A 278 4.18 -3.85 1.35
N VAL A 279 3.98 -4.80 0.43
CA VAL A 279 4.27 -4.60 -1.00
C VAL A 279 3.42 -3.47 -1.57
N PHE A 280 2.11 -3.46 -1.29
CA PHE A 280 1.23 -2.40 -1.77
C PHE A 280 1.61 -1.03 -1.21
N SER A 281 1.94 -0.96 0.08
CA SER A 281 2.38 0.28 0.74
C SER A 281 3.67 0.81 0.13
N THR A 282 4.68 -0.05 -0.11
CA THR A 282 5.95 0.41 -0.68
C THR A 282 5.81 0.85 -2.13
N VAL A 283 5.02 0.11 -2.94
CA VAL A 283 4.71 0.50 -4.32
C VAL A 283 4.03 1.87 -4.32
N LYS A 284 3.08 2.09 -3.40
CA LYS A 284 2.41 3.39 -3.27
C LYS A 284 3.36 4.51 -2.87
N THR A 285 4.28 4.27 -1.93
CA THR A 285 5.28 5.26 -1.54
C THR A 285 6.20 5.63 -2.71
N VAL A 286 6.63 4.65 -3.51
CA VAL A 286 7.42 4.90 -4.73
C VAL A 286 6.61 5.70 -5.75
N ASP A 287 5.34 5.35 -5.94
CA ASP A 287 4.40 6.02 -6.85
C ASP A 287 4.21 7.50 -6.51
N ASP A 288 4.03 7.82 -5.22
CA ASP A 288 3.90 9.20 -4.73
C ASP A 288 5.15 10.05 -4.96
N HIS A 289 6.29 9.41 -5.19
CA HIS A 289 7.55 10.08 -5.48
C HIS A 289 7.96 9.96 -6.95
N CYS A 290 7.15 9.35 -7.82
CA CYS A 290 7.62 8.95 -9.13
C CYS A 290 7.98 10.13 -10.05
N GLY A 291 7.44 11.33 -9.78
CA GLY A 291 7.68 12.54 -10.56
C GLY A 291 6.78 12.66 -11.80
N TYR A 292 5.79 11.78 -11.95
CA TYR A 292 4.86 11.76 -13.08
C TYR A 292 3.40 11.70 -12.64
N ALA A 293 2.54 12.41 -13.36
CA ALA A 293 1.09 12.31 -13.27
C ALA A 293 0.56 11.52 -14.49
N LEU A 294 0.79 10.20 -14.50
CA LEU A 294 0.41 9.35 -15.64
C LEU A 294 -1.10 9.06 -15.61
N PRO A 295 -1.83 9.26 -16.71
CA PRO A 295 -3.29 9.12 -16.72
C PRO A 295 -3.78 7.67 -16.64
N TRP A 296 -2.89 6.68 -16.77
CA TRP A 296 -3.20 5.25 -16.67
C TRP A 296 -2.64 4.59 -15.41
N ASP A 297 -2.07 5.37 -14.49
CA ASP A 297 -1.49 4.85 -13.27
C ASP A 297 -2.58 4.47 -12.25
N PRO A 298 -2.77 3.17 -11.97
CA PRO A 298 -3.85 2.74 -11.09
C PRO A 298 -3.69 3.27 -9.66
N MET A 299 -2.46 3.47 -9.17
CA MET A 299 -2.22 3.91 -7.79
C MET A 299 -2.71 5.34 -7.56
N GLN A 300 -2.57 6.19 -8.57
CA GLN A 300 -3.02 7.58 -8.54
C GLN A 300 -4.54 7.74 -8.69
N HIS A 301 -5.25 6.69 -9.15
CA HIS A 301 -6.71 6.72 -9.35
C HIS A 301 -7.49 6.07 -8.21
N ILE A 302 -6.96 5.02 -7.60
CA ILE A 302 -7.66 4.30 -6.50
C ILE A 302 -7.42 4.95 -5.13
N THR A 303 -6.46 5.88 -5.05
CA THR A 303 -6.13 6.62 -3.83
C THR A 303 -6.20 8.12 -4.09
N SER A 304 -6.32 8.93 -3.03
CA SER A 304 -6.45 10.39 -3.19
C SER A 304 -5.14 11.15 -3.01
N ASN A 305 -4.12 10.51 -2.42
CA ASN A 305 -2.75 11.00 -2.45
C ASN A 305 -2.09 10.50 -3.75
N ASN A 306 -1.29 11.31 -4.40
CA ASN A 306 -0.59 10.96 -5.64
C ASN A 306 0.67 11.81 -5.81
N ALA A 307 1.44 11.53 -6.87
CA ALA A 307 2.67 12.24 -7.18
C ALA A 307 2.54 13.77 -7.20
N ALA A 308 1.48 14.32 -7.81
CA ALA A 308 1.29 15.77 -7.85
C ALA A 308 0.93 16.37 -6.48
N TYR A 309 0.14 15.65 -5.67
CA TYR A 309 -0.20 16.06 -4.32
C TYR A 309 1.04 16.11 -3.41
N HIS A 310 1.86 15.07 -3.48
CA HIS A 310 3.05 14.93 -2.67
C HIS A 310 4.18 15.85 -3.18
N ASP A 311 4.29 16.07 -4.49
CA ASP A 311 5.26 17.03 -5.04
C ASP A 311 5.08 18.45 -4.47
N ILE A 312 3.83 18.93 -4.36
CA ILE A 312 3.51 20.23 -3.73
C ILE A 312 4.13 20.32 -2.33
N HIS A 313 4.08 19.23 -1.56
CA HIS A 313 4.64 19.17 -0.22
C HIS A 313 6.18 19.33 -0.22
N HIS A 314 6.88 18.74 -1.18
CA HIS A 314 8.34 18.91 -1.35
C HIS A 314 8.76 20.31 -1.80
N GLN A 315 7.83 21.12 -2.32
CA GLN A 315 8.13 22.48 -2.69
C GLN A 315 8.32 23.37 -1.46
N SER A 316 9.30 24.29 -1.51
CA SER A 316 9.61 25.22 -0.41
C SER A 316 8.41 26.06 0.05
N TRP A 317 7.47 26.31 -0.86
CA TRP A 317 6.23 27.04 -0.59
C TRP A 317 5.07 26.14 -0.11
N GLY A 318 5.14 24.82 -0.28
CA GLY A 318 4.11 23.85 0.11
C GLY A 318 4.50 22.96 1.29
N ILE A 319 5.73 23.08 1.81
CA ILE A 319 6.32 22.27 2.89
C ILE A 319 5.55 22.22 4.22
N LYS A 320 4.55 23.09 4.43
CA LYS A 320 3.67 23.06 5.61
C LYS A 320 2.24 22.65 5.28
N THR A 321 2.06 21.96 4.17
CA THR A 321 0.77 21.45 3.69
C THR A 321 0.91 20.04 3.15
N ASN A 322 -0.20 19.35 2.92
CA ASN A 322 -0.24 18.04 2.28
C ASN A 322 0.58 16.96 3.02
N PHE A 323 0.36 16.78 4.33
CA PHE A 323 1.11 15.82 5.14
C PHE A 323 0.66 14.35 5.00
N SER A 324 -0.51 14.10 4.43
CA SER A 324 -1.11 12.77 4.35
C SER A 324 -0.37 11.91 3.35
N GLN A 325 0.01 10.72 3.81
CA GLN A 325 0.66 9.66 3.04
C GLN A 325 0.42 8.32 3.79
N PRO A 326 0.50 7.18 3.10
CA PRO A 326 0.72 7.05 1.66
C PRO A 326 -0.58 7.03 0.84
N PHE A 327 -1.76 6.69 1.39
CA PHE A 327 -2.94 6.40 0.55
C PHE A 327 -3.91 7.59 0.41
N PHE A 328 -4.52 8.05 1.50
CA PHE A 328 -5.63 9.00 1.43
C PHE A 328 -5.31 10.35 2.06
N THR A 329 -5.91 11.43 1.52
CA THR A 329 -5.72 12.81 2.00
C THR A 329 -6.77 13.20 3.03
N VAL A 330 -7.33 12.23 3.77
CA VAL A 330 -8.46 12.45 4.69
C VAL A 330 -8.06 13.42 5.78
N TRP A 331 -6.91 13.19 6.41
CA TRP A 331 -6.45 13.99 7.54
C TRP A 331 -6.14 15.43 7.17
N ASP A 332 -5.53 15.69 6.00
CA ASP A 332 -5.32 17.05 5.52
C ASP A 332 -6.62 17.80 5.24
N ARG A 333 -7.68 17.11 4.81
CA ARG A 333 -9.01 17.71 4.63
C ARG A 333 -9.66 18.01 5.99
N VAL A 334 -9.63 17.05 6.90
CA VAL A 334 -10.26 17.16 8.24
C VAL A 334 -9.59 18.25 9.08
N LEU A 335 -8.26 18.34 9.02
CA LEU A 335 -7.47 19.25 9.86
C LEU A 335 -7.04 20.53 9.14
N GLY A 336 -7.50 20.73 7.90
CA GLY A 336 -7.30 21.96 7.15
C GLY A 336 -5.86 22.22 6.71
N THR A 337 -5.04 21.18 6.56
CA THR A 337 -3.63 21.28 6.14
C THR A 337 -3.40 20.94 4.67
N LYS A 338 -4.46 20.69 3.90
CA LYS A 338 -4.36 20.58 2.43
C LYS A 338 -3.98 21.93 1.81
N TRP A 339 -3.04 21.91 0.85
CA TRP A 339 -2.69 23.07 0.04
C TRP A 339 -3.91 23.66 -0.65
N LYS A 340 -3.99 25.00 -0.68
CA LYS A 340 -5.03 25.76 -1.37
C LYS A 340 -4.37 26.82 -2.26
N GLY A 341 -4.76 26.86 -3.53
CA GLY A 341 -4.33 27.87 -4.48
C GLY A 341 -3.69 27.29 -5.73
N ASP A 342 -3.61 28.13 -6.76
CA ASP A 342 -3.02 27.77 -8.05
C ASP A 342 -1.49 27.63 -7.93
N THR A 343 -0.98 26.50 -8.42
CA THR A 343 0.43 26.16 -8.44
C THR A 343 1.10 26.51 -9.76
N SER A 344 0.34 26.78 -10.83
CA SER A 344 0.82 26.97 -12.20
C SER A 344 1.90 28.05 -12.28
N LEU A 345 1.61 29.25 -11.74
CA LEU A 345 2.57 30.35 -11.71
C LEU A 345 3.83 30.05 -10.88
N LYS A 346 3.72 29.19 -9.84
CA LYS A 346 4.86 28.82 -9.00
C LYS A 346 5.78 27.85 -9.72
N TYR A 347 5.21 26.86 -10.41
CA TYR A 347 5.97 25.93 -11.25
C TYR A 347 6.59 26.64 -12.45
N GLU A 348 5.86 27.52 -13.14
CA GLU A 348 6.37 28.29 -14.29
C GLU A 348 7.58 29.16 -13.91
N ARG A 349 7.51 29.85 -12.77
CA ARG A 349 8.63 30.63 -12.23
C ARG A 349 9.87 29.76 -11.98
N THR A 350 9.66 28.57 -11.41
CA THR A 350 10.75 27.65 -11.06
C THR A 350 11.40 27.07 -12.31
N ARG A 351 10.59 26.67 -13.29
CA ARG A 351 11.04 26.19 -14.60
C ARG A 351 11.83 27.26 -15.35
N THR A 352 11.29 28.47 -15.44
CA THR A 352 11.98 29.62 -16.08
C THR A 352 13.32 29.92 -15.43
N ALA A 353 13.40 29.86 -14.09
CA ALA A 353 14.64 30.07 -13.37
C ALA A 353 15.68 28.97 -13.66
N ALA A 354 15.25 27.70 -13.74
CA ALA A 354 16.12 26.57 -14.07
C ALA A 354 16.65 26.65 -15.50
N THR A 355 15.80 27.00 -16.47
CA THR A 355 16.18 27.22 -17.87
C THR A 355 17.20 28.35 -18.00
N LYS A 356 16.92 29.53 -17.41
CA LYS A 356 17.85 30.67 -17.42
C LYS A 356 19.20 30.34 -16.79
N LYS A 357 19.21 29.51 -15.74
CA LYS A 357 20.45 29.07 -15.08
C LYS A 357 21.24 28.11 -15.98
N ALA A 358 20.57 27.18 -16.67
CA ALA A 358 21.17 26.27 -17.64
C ALA A 358 21.79 27.04 -18.83
N GLU A 359 21.04 28.00 -19.40
CA GLU A 359 21.51 28.87 -20.49
C GLU A 359 22.76 29.65 -20.09
N LYS A 360 22.76 30.29 -18.91
CA LYS A 360 23.93 31.02 -18.40
C LYS A 360 25.15 30.11 -18.23
N LYS A 361 24.95 28.87 -17.76
CA LYS A 361 26.03 27.89 -17.61
C LYS A 361 26.61 27.49 -18.97
N ALA A 362 25.77 27.21 -19.96
CA ALA A 362 26.19 26.88 -21.31
C ALA A 362 26.97 28.02 -21.98
N VAL A 363 26.52 29.28 -21.81
CA VAL A 363 27.24 30.47 -22.30
C VAL A 363 28.60 30.63 -21.59
N GLY A 364 28.64 30.46 -20.26
CA GLY A 364 29.88 30.49 -19.49
C GLY A 364 30.89 29.42 -19.93
N GLU A 365 30.44 28.19 -20.17
CA GLU A 365 31.30 27.10 -20.66
C GLU A 365 31.80 27.38 -22.08
N SER A 366 30.93 27.85 -22.99
CA SER A 366 31.33 28.20 -24.36
C SER A 366 32.37 29.33 -24.42
N SER A 367 32.26 30.34 -23.55
CA SER A 367 33.23 31.44 -23.46
C SER A 367 34.56 31.00 -22.82
N SER A 368 34.52 30.06 -21.87
CA SER A 368 35.74 29.45 -21.30
C SER A 368 36.48 28.57 -22.31
N ILE A 369 35.75 27.83 -23.16
CA ILE A 369 36.33 27.04 -24.25
C ILE A 369 36.91 27.96 -25.33
N SER A 370 36.20 29.04 -25.71
CA SER A 370 36.72 30.02 -26.67
C SER A 370 38.01 30.70 -26.19
N SER A 371 38.13 31.00 -24.89
CA SER A 371 39.32 31.63 -24.32
C SER A 371 40.49 30.65 -24.14
N SER A 372 40.23 29.38 -23.85
CA SER A 372 41.28 28.35 -23.78
C SER A 372 41.85 28.00 -25.16
N VAL A 373 41.01 27.96 -26.21
CA VAL A 373 41.45 27.80 -27.61
C VAL A 373 42.26 29.01 -28.09
N ALA A 374 41.85 30.24 -27.71
CA ALA A 374 42.60 31.45 -28.02
C ALA A 374 43.98 31.48 -27.34
N ASN A 375 44.09 31.02 -26.09
CA ASN A 375 45.37 30.96 -25.36
C ASN A 375 46.26 29.75 -25.73
N GLY A 376 45.68 28.66 -26.25
CA GLY A 376 46.42 27.49 -26.73
C GLY A 376 47.10 27.66 -28.09
N SER A 377 46.87 28.79 -28.77
CA SER A 377 47.42 29.11 -30.10
C SER A 377 48.79 29.83 -30.05
N ALA A 378 49.38 30.00 -28.87
CA ALA A 378 50.73 30.55 -28.74
C ALA A 378 51.78 29.48 -29.14
N VAL A 379 52.21 29.56 -30.40
CA VAL A 379 53.29 28.77 -31.01
C VAL A 379 54.52 28.71 -30.08
N PRO A 380 55.08 27.52 -29.76
CA PRO A 380 56.33 27.43 -29.05
C PRO A 380 57.45 27.96 -29.95
N ARG A 381 58.13 29.05 -29.53
CA ARG A 381 59.40 29.45 -30.12
C ARG A 381 60.45 28.38 -29.81
N THR A 382 60.76 27.55 -30.80
CA THR A 382 61.89 26.62 -30.76
C THR A 382 63.20 27.41 -30.85
N ASN A 383 63.85 27.67 -29.73
CA ASN A 383 65.27 28.02 -29.72
C ASN A 383 66.08 26.72 -29.66
N GLY A 384 66.54 26.28 -30.84
CA GLY A 384 67.52 25.21 -30.94
C GLY A 384 68.90 25.72 -30.55
N THR A 385 69.44 25.21 -29.43
CA THR A 385 70.87 25.30 -29.13
C THR A 385 71.40 23.89 -28.96
N VAL A 386 72.10 23.41 -29.99
CA VAL A 386 72.89 22.19 -29.97
C VAL A 386 74.06 22.37 -29.00
N LYS A 387 74.21 21.46 -28.04
CA LYS A 387 75.52 21.19 -27.41
C LYS A 387 75.76 19.70 -27.31
N THR A 388 76.86 19.31 -27.94
CA THR A 388 77.52 18.00 -27.93
C THR A 388 78.29 17.75 -26.64
N LYS A 389 78.41 16.45 -26.32
CA LYS A 389 79.18 15.75 -25.29
C LYS A 389 78.55 15.65 -23.91
#